data_AF-A0A3N5PLM4-F1
#
_entry.id   AF-A0A3N5PLM4-F1
#
_cell.length_a   1.000
_cell.length_b   1.000
_cell.length_c   1.000
_cell.angle_alpha   90.00
_cell.angle_beta   90.00
_cell.angle_gamma   90.00
#
_symmetry.space_group_name_H-M   'P 1'
#
loop_
_entity.id
_entity.type
_entity.pdbx_description
1 polymer ?
#
loop_
_entity_poly.entity_id
_entity_poly.type
_entity_poly.pdbx_seq_one_letter_code
_entity_poly.pdbx_strand_id
1 'polypeptide(L)' 'MKIGITCYPTYGGSGVIATELGKELALRGHEVHFISYALPFRLTKYIENIFFHEVET' A
#
# COMPACT_ATOMS: atom_id res chain seq x y z
N MET A 1 14.49 2.18 -2.64
CA MET A 1 14.29 0.88 -3.35
C MET A 1 12.91 0.89 -4.00
N LYS A 2 12.64 0.00 -4.97
CA LYS A 2 11.29 -0.24 -5.49
C LYS A 2 10.69 -1.49 -4.80
N ILE A 3 9.53 -1.36 -4.16
CA ILE A 3 8.96 -2.37 -3.27
C ILE A 3 7.50 -2.64 -3.67
N GLY A 4 7.16 -3.90 -3.96
CA GLY A 4 5.79 -4.34 -4.17
C GLY A 4 5.17 -4.88 -2.88
N ILE A 5 3.95 -4.44 -2.53
CA ILE A 5 3.19 -4.94 -1.39
C ILE A 5 1.86 -5.49 -1.90
N THR A 6 1.67 -6.81 -1.76
CA THR A 6 0.37 -7.46 -1.98
C THR A 6 -0.33 -7.65 -0.65
N CYS A 7 -1.58 -7.20 -0.54
CA CYS A 7 -2.35 -7.40 0.69
C CYS A 7 -3.85 -7.50 0.41
N TYR A 8 -4.57 -8.11 1.34
CA TYR A 8 -6.03 -8.05 1.38
C TYR A 8 -6.46 -6.68 1.93
N PRO A 9 -7.18 -5.86 1.15
CA PRO A 9 -7.60 -4.51 1.51
C PRO A 9 -8.84 -4.54 2.42
N THR A 10 -8.89 -5.48 3.37
CA THR A 10 -10.01 -5.69 4.30
C THR A 10 -9.79 -4.99 5.64
N TYR A 11 -10.85 -4.83 6.42
CA TYR A 11 -10.80 -4.37 7.80
C TYR A 11 -10.20 -5.45 8.73
N GLY A 12 -8.88 -5.62 8.65
CA GLY A 12 -8.12 -6.53 9.50
C GLY A 12 -6.76 -5.95 9.86
N GLY A 13 -6.12 -6.51 10.89
CA GLY A 13 -4.81 -6.05 11.37
C GLY A 13 -3.72 -6.11 10.29
N SER A 14 -3.74 -7.15 9.45
CA SER A 14 -2.74 -7.34 8.39
C SER A 14 -2.78 -6.24 7.33
N GLY A 15 -3.97 -5.87 6.83
CA GLY A 15 -4.15 -4.79 5.86
C GLY A 15 -3.74 -3.43 6.42
N VAL A 16 -4.03 -3.18 7.70
CA VAL A 16 -3.58 -1.97 8.40
C VAL A 16 -2.05 -1.92 8.47
N ILE A 17 -1.41 -2.99 8.95
CA ILE A 17 0.06 -3.04 9.07
C ILE A 17 0.73 -2.90 7.70
N ALA A 18 0.22 -3.60 6.67
CA ALA A 18 0.76 -3.49 5.31
C ALA A 18 0.70 -2.05 4.78
N THR A 19 -0.43 -1.36 5.04
CA THR A 19 -0.61 0.02 4.59
C THR A 19 0.33 0.97 5.34
N GLU A 20 0.42 0.89 6.67
CA GLU A 20 1.28 1.78 7.46
C GLU A 20 2.77 1.53 7.21
N LEU A 21 3.17 0.27 7.04
CA LEU A 21 4.54 -0.08 6.64
C LEU A 21 4.90 0.54 5.29
N GLY A 22 4.01 0.43 4.30
CA GLY A 22 4.24 1.02 2.99
C GLY A 22 4.36 2.55 3.04
N LYS A 23 3.56 3.23 3.88
CA LYS A 23 3.68 4.67 4.11
C LYS A 23 5.04 5.05 4.69
N GLU A 24 5.48 4.35 5.72
CA GLU A 24 6.74 4.63 6.39
C GLU A 24 7.94 4.38 5.44
N LEU A 25 7.87 3.36 4.60
CA LEU A 25 8.87 3.11 3.55
C LEU A 25 8.87 4.23 2.50
N ALA A 26 7.69 4.71 2.08
CA ALA A 26 7.58 5.80 1.11
C ALA A 26 8.16 7.12 1.64
N LEU A 27 7.89 7.44 2.91
CA LEU A 27 8.48 8.60 3.60
C LEU A 27 10.01 8.54 3.70
N ARG A 28 10.58 7.32 3.71
CA ARG A 28 12.04 7.10 3.67
C ARG A 28 12.62 7.17 2.26
N GLY A 29 11.83 7.53 1.25
CA GLY A 29 12.26 7.68 -0.14
C GLY A 29 12.23 6.39 -0.95
N HIS A 30 11.49 5.36 -0.50
CA HIS A 30 11.28 4.15 -1.30
C HIS A 30 10.05 4.31 -2.20
N GLU A 31 10.10 3.77 -3.40
CA GLU A 31 8.96 3.66 -4.31
C GLU A 31 8.14 2.43 -3.89
N VAL A 32 6.92 2.64 -3.42
CA VAL A 32 6.05 1.58 -2.89
C VAL A 32 4.86 1.37 -3.80
N HIS A 33 4.68 0.14 -4.26
CA HIS A 33 3.62 -0.27 -5.18
C HIS A 33 2.67 -1.22 -4.45
N PHE A 34 1.49 -0.74 -4.08
CA PHE A 34 0.42 -1.60 -3.57
C PHE A 34 -0.26 -2.30 -4.74
N ILE A 35 -0.34 -3.63 -4.67
CA ILE A 35 -0.98 -4.48 -5.68
C ILE A 35 -2.11 -5.23 -4.98
N SER A 36 -3.36 -4.86 -5.29
CA SER A 36 -4.53 -5.40 -4.60
C SER A 36 -5.79 -5.17 -5.42
N TYR A 37 -6.85 -5.94 -5.16
CA TYR A 37 -8.14 -5.80 -5.87
C TYR A 37 -8.95 -4.57 -5.44
N ALA A 38 -8.52 -3.86 -4.40
CA ALA A 38 -9.11 -2.59 -3.99
C ALA A 38 -8.07 -1.75 -3.25
N LEU A 39 -8.33 -0.44 -3.15
CA LEU A 39 -7.44 0.49 -2.47
C LEU A 39 -7.29 0.09 -0.98
N PRO A 40 -6.07 -0.04 -0.45
CA PRO A 40 -5.88 -0.31 0.98
C PRO A 40 -6.56 0.76 1.82
N PHE A 41 -7.41 0.36 2.77
CA PHE A 41 -8.38 1.24 3.45
C PHE A 41 -7.78 2.52 4.07
N ARG A 42 -6.53 2.48 4.54
CA ARG A 42 -5.86 3.63 5.17
C ARG A 42 -5.08 4.52 4.18
N LEU A 43 -5.10 4.21 2.89
CA LEU A 43 -4.47 5.00 1.84
C LEU A 43 -5.46 6.07 1.32
N THR A 44 -5.95 6.94 2.21
CA THR A 44 -7.04 7.89 1.92
C THR A 44 -6.58 9.21 1.31
N LYS A 45 -5.27 9.44 1.22
CA LYS A 45 -4.67 10.67 0.70
C LYS A 45 -3.53 10.32 -0.24
N TYR A 46 -3.23 11.25 -1.14
CA TYR A 46 -2.00 11.20 -1.92
C TYR A 46 -0.79 11.21 -0.97
N ILE A 47 0.14 10.28 -1.19
CA ILE A 47 1.41 10.19 -0.51
C ILE A 47 2.46 10.00 -1.59
N GLU A 48 3.47 10.87 -1.59
CA GLU A 48 4.59 10.78 -2.53
C GLU A 48 5.26 9.40 -2.44
N ASN A 49 5.74 8.90 -3.58
CA ASN A 49 6.35 7.58 -3.73
C ASN A 49 5.43 6.38 -3.46
N ILE A 50 4.11 6.57 -3.37
CA ILE A 50 3.15 5.46 -3.32
C ILE A 50 2.35 5.35 -4.61
N PHE A 51 2.27 4.14 -5.14
CA PHE A 51 1.54 3.78 -6.34
C PHE A 51 0.57 2.64 -6.02
N PHE A 52 -0.61 2.67 -6.64
CA PHE A 52 -1.61 1.62 -6.49
C PHE A 52 -1.88 0.97 -7.84
N HIS A 53 -1.89 -0.36 -7.85
CA HIS A 53 -2.14 -1.20 -9.01
C HIS A 53 -3.33 -2.11 -8.68
N GLU A 54 -4.47 -1.80 -9.27
CA GLU A 54 -5.66 -2.62 -9.14
C GLU A 54 -5.50 -3.91 -9.97
N VAL A 55 -5.85 -5.05 -9.38
CA VAL A 55 -5.80 -6.36 -10.06
C VAL A 55 -7.08 -7.15 -9.78
N GLU A 56 -7.55 -7.90 -10.77
CA GLU A 56 -8.64 -8.86 -10.58
C GLU A 56 -8.11 -10.17 -9.97
N THR A 57 -8.84 -10.73 -9.02
CA THR A 57 -8.61 -12.08 -8.45
C THR A 57 -9.58 -13.08 -9.02
#